data_AF-A0A482RG50-F1
#
_entry.id   AF-A0A482RG50-F1
#
_cell.length_a   1.000
_cell.length_b   1.000
_cell.length_c   1.000
_cell.angle_alpha   90.00
_cell.angle_beta   90.00
_cell.angle_gamma   90.00
#
_symmetry.space_group_name_H-M   'P 1'
#
loop_
_entity.id
_entity.type
_entity.pdbx_description
1 polymer ?
#
loop_
_entity_poly.entity_id
_entity_poly.type
_entity_poly.pdbx_seq_one_letter_code
_entity_poly.pdbx_strand_id
1 'polypeptide(L)'
;MLVGKPASASAAWEGMLSVARAACGVFLQCTVDNEPGCTPDMRYRAVCNVYNAPFDLPAHHQYFTNPKRGGQNPYLDYCPTYWRLSNGDCQDTSTIGV
;
A
#
# COMPACT_ATOMS: atom_id res chain seq x y z
N MET A 1 -5.91 -15.57 -7.91
CA MET A 1 -4.46 -15.44 -8.15
C MET A 1 -3.89 -14.71 -6.96
N LEU A 2 -3.18 -15.43 -6.10
CA LEU A 2 -2.63 -14.94 -4.84
C LEU A 2 -1.35 -14.17 -5.16
N VAL A 3 -1.20 -12.94 -4.64
CA VAL A 3 0.03 -12.15 -4.81
C VAL A 3 1.20 -13.00 -4.32
N GLY A 4 2.13 -13.27 -5.22
CA GLY A 4 3.29 -14.12 -4.98
C GLY A 4 4.17 -13.55 -3.88
N LYS A 5 4.45 -14.37 -2.87
CA LYS A 5 5.43 -14.14 -1.81
C LYS A 5 6.79 -13.79 -2.44
N PRO A 6 7.39 -12.61 -2.19
CA PRO A 6 8.75 -12.32 -2.66
C PRO A 6 9.73 -13.31 -1.99
N ALA A 7 10.66 -13.83 -2.79
CA ALA A 7 11.51 -14.99 -2.47
C ALA A 7 12.54 -14.78 -1.34
N SER A 8 12.56 -13.62 -0.67
CA SER A 8 13.56 -13.26 0.35
C SER A 8 12.99 -12.97 1.74
N ALA A 9 11.71 -13.23 1.96
CA ALA A 9 11.06 -12.84 3.19
C ALA A 9 11.41 -13.85 4.32
N SER A 10 12.18 -13.43 5.33
CA SER A 10 12.55 -14.13 6.59
C SER A 10 11.54 -14.02 7.76
N ALA A 11 10.95 -15.11 8.28
CA ALA A 11 9.96 -15.23 9.39
C ALA A 11 9.50 -13.99 10.24
N ALA A 12 10.37 -13.07 10.61
CA ALA A 12 10.03 -11.75 11.18
C ALA A 12 9.05 -10.89 10.34
N TRP A 13 9.04 -10.98 9.00
CA TRP A 13 8.09 -10.23 8.15
C TRP A 13 6.65 -10.79 8.25
N GLU A 14 6.45 -12.08 8.54
CA GLU A 14 5.09 -12.65 8.66
C GLU A 14 4.37 -12.09 9.91
N GLY A 15 5.12 -11.79 10.97
CA GLY A 15 4.63 -11.12 12.17
C GLY A 15 4.28 -9.64 11.94
N MET A 16 5.12 -8.91 11.20
CA MET A 16 4.87 -7.50 10.84
C MET A 16 3.70 -7.34 9.88
N LEU A 17 3.56 -8.23 8.90
CA LEU A 17 2.39 -8.31 8.02
C LEU A 17 1.10 -8.60 8.79
N SER A 18 1.17 -9.32 9.92
CA SER A 18 -0.01 -9.57 10.76
C SER A 18 -0.48 -8.32 11.51
N VAL A 19 0.44 -7.47 11.96
CA VAL A 19 0.12 -6.18 12.62
C VAL A 19 -0.43 -5.16 11.62
N ALA A 20 0.23 -5.01 10.46
CA ALA A 20 -0.27 -4.15 9.38
C ALA A 20 -1.64 -4.64 8.85
N ARG A 21 -1.83 -5.96 8.73
CA ARG A 21 -3.11 -6.58 8.34
C ARG A 21 -4.25 -6.28 9.28
N ALA A 22 -4.00 -6.33 10.59
CA ALA A 22 -5.01 -6.06 11.61
C ALA A 22 -5.38 -4.57 11.70
N ALA A 23 -4.42 -3.67 11.49
CA ALA A 23 -4.64 -2.23 11.63
C ALA A 23 -5.27 -1.58 10.38
N CYS A 24 -4.82 -1.95 9.18
CA CYS A 24 -5.23 -1.28 7.94
C CYS A 24 -6.30 -2.03 7.12
N GLY A 25 -6.74 -3.21 7.57
CA GLY A 25 -7.70 -4.05 6.87
C GLY A 25 -7.10 -4.75 5.64
N VAL A 26 -7.30 -6.08 5.54
CA VAL A 26 -6.54 -7.02 4.68
C VAL A 26 -6.52 -6.70 3.17
N PHE A 27 -7.43 -5.87 2.67
CA PHE A 27 -7.62 -5.66 1.23
C PHE A 27 -7.02 -4.37 0.65
N LEU A 28 -6.56 -3.45 1.50
CA LEU A 28 -6.12 -2.11 1.10
C LEU A 28 -4.61 -1.96 0.99
N GLN A 29 -3.85 -2.99 1.37
CA GLN A 29 -2.46 -2.83 1.80
C GLN A 29 -1.48 -3.21 0.71
N CYS A 30 -0.52 -2.32 0.48
CA CYS A 30 0.64 -2.54 -0.36
C CYS A 30 1.91 -2.24 0.45
N THR A 31 3.03 -2.86 0.10
CA THR A 31 4.27 -2.77 0.93
C THR A 31 5.48 -2.24 0.15
N VAL A 32 5.41 -2.28 -1.17
CA VAL A 32 6.46 -1.84 -2.08
C VAL A 32 6.02 -0.52 -2.70
N ASP A 33 6.86 0.51 -2.57
CA ASP A 33 6.62 1.81 -3.20
C ASP A 33 6.46 1.67 -4.71
N ASN A 34 5.52 2.42 -5.29
CA ASN A 34 5.19 2.41 -6.71
C ASN A 34 4.82 1.04 -7.31
N GLU A 35 4.49 0.05 -6.46
CA GLU A 35 3.97 -1.24 -6.94
C GLU A 35 2.65 -1.01 -7.68
N PRO A 36 2.50 -1.50 -8.93
CA PRO A 36 1.27 -1.36 -9.69
C PRO A 36 0.16 -2.23 -9.11
N GLY A 37 -1.06 -1.73 -9.14
CA GLY A 37 -2.25 -2.45 -8.70
C GLY A 37 -3.54 -1.75 -9.14
N CYS A 38 -4.62 -2.06 -8.44
CA CYS A 38 -5.94 -1.46 -8.68
C CYS A 38 -6.43 -0.77 -7.41
N THR A 39 -7.28 0.24 -7.58
CA THR A 39 -8.06 0.76 -6.46
C THR A 39 -9.01 -0.30 -5.91
N PRO A 40 -9.47 -0.17 -4.65
CA PRO A 40 -10.32 -1.17 -4.00
C PRO A 40 -11.67 -1.40 -4.71
N ASP A 41 -12.18 -0.36 -5.37
CA ASP A 41 -13.39 -0.39 -6.19
C ASP A 41 -13.14 -0.92 -7.61
N MET A 42 -11.89 -1.31 -7.94
CA MET A 42 -11.44 -1.82 -9.24
C MET A 42 -11.69 -0.88 -10.43
N ARG A 43 -11.98 0.40 -10.16
CA ARG A 43 -12.27 1.38 -11.20
C ARG A 43 -11.02 1.99 -11.81
N TYR A 44 -9.94 2.12 -11.04
CA TYR A 44 -8.71 2.77 -11.49
C TYR A 44 -7.51 1.85 -11.36
N ARG A 45 -6.59 1.94 -12.32
CA ARG A 45 -5.20 1.57 -12.13
C ARG A 45 -4.58 2.49 -11.08
N ALA A 46 -3.75 1.89 -10.24
CA ALA A 46 -3.21 2.54 -9.07
C ALA A 46 -1.77 2.13 -8.83
N VAL A 47 -1.08 2.91 -8.01
CA VAL A 47 0.25 2.59 -7.49
C VAL A 47 0.24 2.66 -5.97
N CYS A 48 1.08 1.85 -5.35
CA CYS A 48 1.25 1.88 -3.92
C CYS A 48 1.89 3.20 -3.45
N ASN A 49 1.28 3.87 -2.47
CA ASN A 49 1.75 5.15 -1.95
C ASN A 49 2.68 5.04 -0.72
N VAL A 50 3.44 3.95 -0.60
CA VAL A 50 4.40 3.79 0.51
C VAL A 50 5.47 4.85 0.39
N TYR A 51 5.69 5.59 1.47
CA TYR A 51 6.71 6.63 1.53
C TYR A 51 7.43 6.63 2.88
N ASN A 52 8.52 7.38 2.96
CA ASN A 52 9.17 7.69 4.22
C ASN A 52 8.74 9.10 4.66
N ALA A 53 8.04 9.19 5.79
CA ALA A 53 7.71 10.44 6.42
C ALA A 53 8.98 11.19 6.88
N PRO A 54 8.96 12.53 6.94
CA PRO A 54 10.09 13.31 7.48
C PRO A 54 10.25 13.13 9.00
N PHE A 55 9.25 12.55 9.67
CA PHE A 55 9.21 12.26 11.10
C PHE A 55 8.91 10.79 11.36
N ASP A 56 9.18 10.32 12.58
CA ASP A 56 8.75 8.99 13.01
C ASP A 56 7.24 8.98 13.20
N LEU A 57 6.55 8.02 12.59
CA LEU A 57 5.12 7.84 12.76
C LEU A 57 4.82 7.47 14.23
N PRO A 58 3.66 7.85 14.77
CA PRO A 58 3.23 7.40 16.09
C PRO A 58 3.30 5.87 16.20
N ALA A 59 3.60 5.32 17.38
CA ALA A 59 3.82 3.89 17.55
C ALA A 59 2.68 2.99 17.04
N HIS A 60 1.43 3.46 17.09
CA HIS A 60 0.25 2.75 16.58
C HIS A 60 0.07 2.84 15.05
N HIS A 61 0.85 3.68 14.37
CA HIS A 61 0.91 3.85 12.92
C HIS A 61 2.23 3.32 12.30
N GLN A 62 3.08 2.66 13.09
CA GLN A 62 4.33 2.07 12.61
C GLN A 62 4.07 0.65 12.08
N TYR A 63 3.76 0.55 10.79
CA TYR A 63 3.44 -0.73 10.13
C TYR A 63 4.66 -1.48 9.59
N PHE A 64 5.81 -0.82 9.53
CA PHE A 64 7.06 -1.34 8.99
C PHE A 64 8.17 -1.25 10.03
N THR A 65 9.27 -2.00 9.82
CA THR A 65 10.46 -1.92 10.69
C THR A 65 11.04 -0.52 10.77
N ASN A 66 10.94 0.26 9.68
CA ASN A 66 11.31 1.66 9.69
C ASN A 66 10.14 2.48 10.26
N PRO A 67 10.30 3.18 11.41
CA PRO A 67 9.22 3.94 12.04
C PRO A 67 8.72 5.12 11.19
N LYS A 68 9.47 5.51 10.16
CA LYS A 68 9.08 6.57 9.21
C LYS A 68 8.29 6.03 8.02
N ARG A 69 8.27 4.72 7.81
CA ARG A 69 7.71 4.12 6.61
C ARG A 69 6.22 3.82 6.82
N GLY A 70 5.39 4.29 5.90
CA GLY A 70 3.93 4.15 5.94
C GLY A 70 3.31 4.66 4.64
N GLY A 71 2.00 4.86 4.63
CA GLY A 71 1.26 5.54 3.58
C GLY A 71 1.15 7.04 3.81
N GLN A 72 0.99 7.81 2.74
CA GLN A 72 1.02 9.28 2.76
C GLN A 72 -0.20 9.96 3.41
N ASN A 73 -1.30 9.24 3.65
CA ASN A 73 -2.54 9.84 4.09
C ASN A 73 -2.73 9.74 5.62
N PRO A 74 -2.71 10.87 6.36
CA PRO A 74 -2.97 10.85 7.79
C PRO A 74 -4.43 10.49 8.14
N TYR A 75 -5.39 10.69 7.25
CA TYR A 75 -6.79 10.29 7.47
C TYR A 75 -7.02 8.79 7.35
N LEU A 76 -6.04 8.07 6.80
CA LEU A 76 -6.02 6.62 6.76
C LEU A 76 -5.02 6.08 7.78
N ASP A 77 -4.71 6.85 8.83
CA ASP A 77 -3.76 6.45 9.87
C ASP A 77 -2.36 6.12 9.33
N TYR A 78 -1.97 6.73 8.21
CA TYR A 78 -0.76 6.40 7.46
C TYR A 78 -0.74 4.95 6.95
N CYS A 79 -1.89 4.32 6.75
CA CYS A 79 -1.99 3.03 6.09
C CYS A 79 -1.52 3.15 4.63
N PRO A 80 -0.60 2.28 4.18
CA PRO A 80 -0.20 2.24 2.79
C PRO A 80 -1.34 1.67 1.93
N THR A 81 -1.69 2.39 0.87
CA THR A 81 -2.81 2.08 0.00
C THR A 81 -2.49 2.30 -1.48
N TYR A 82 -3.26 1.64 -2.34
CA TYR A 82 -3.23 1.89 -3.78
C TYR A 82 -3.91 3.22 -4.11
N TRP A 83 -3.12 4.20 -4.53
CA TRP A 83 -3.60 5.50 -4.98
C TRP A 83 -3.85 5.49 -6.48
N ARG A 84 -5.02 5.99 -6.88
CA ARG A 84 -5.41 6.07 -8.29
C ARG A 84 -4.37 6.86 -9.09
N LEU A 85 -4.02 6.35 -10.26
CA LEU A 85 -3.30 7.11 -11.27
C LEU A 85 -4.30 8.05 -11.97
N SER A 86 -3.87 9.28 -12.28
CA SER A 86 -4.71 10.25 -12.99
C SER A 86 -5.08 9.78 -14.40
N ASN A 87 -4.23 9.00 -15.04
CA ASN A 87 -4.45 8.33 -16.33
C ASN A 87 -4.86 6.86 -16.16
N GLY A 88 -5.45 6.51 -15.01
CA GLY A 88 -5.74 5.13 -14.62
C GLY A 88 -7.19 4.70 -14.77
N ASP A 89 -8.13 5.54 -15.22
CA ASP A 89 -9.56 5.18 -15.23
C ASP A 89 -9.83 4.04 -16.22
N CYS A 90 -10.39 2.93 -15.72
CA CYS A 90 -10.74 1.76 -16.51
C CYS A 90 -12.09 1.92 -17.23
N GLN A 91 -12.82 3.01 -17.00
CA GLN A 91 -14.07 3.33 -17.69
C GLN A 91 -13.89 4.39 -18.78
N ASP A 92 -12.78 5.13 -18.77
CA ASP A 92 -12.45 6.10 -19.79
C ASP A 92 -11.55 5.44 -20.86
N THR A 93 -12.05 5.40 -22.10
CA THR A 93 -11.35 4.81 -23.24
C THR A 93 -10.09 5.56 -23.63
N SER A 94 -9.94 6.82 -23.21
CA SER A 94 -8.72 7.61 -23.42
C SER A 94 -7.58 7.22 -22.48
N THR A 95 -7.89 6.51 -21.38
CA THR A 95 -6.92 6.10 -20.35
C THR A 95 -6.71 4.58 -20.25
N ILE A 96 -7.52 3.78 -20.95
CA ILE A 96 -7.37 2.31 -21.04
C ILE A 96 -6.16 1.97 -21.94
N GLY A 97 -4.96 1.81 -21.36
CA GLY A 97 -3.78 1.30 -22.07
C GLY A 97 -2.55 2.21 -22.16
N VAL A 98 -2.58 3.40 -21.53
CA VAL A 98 -1.38 4.26 -21.32
C VAL A 98 -0.55 3.83 -20.13
#